data_AF-A0A958A962-F1
#
_entry.id   AF-A0A958A962-F1
#
_cell.length_a   1.000
_cell.length_b   1.000
_cell.length_c   1.000
_cell.angle_alpha   90.00
_cell.angle_beta   90.00
_cell.angle_gamma   90.00
#
_symmetry.space_group_name_H-M   'P 1'
#
loop_
_entity.id
_entity.type
_entity.pdbx_description
1 polymer ?
#
loop_
_entity_poly.entity_id
_entity_poly.type
_entity_poly.pdbx_seq_one_letter_code
_entity_poly.pdbx_strand_id
1 'polypeptide(L)' 'MKLGILNAISPEASVVNWGGTPVDTYIRFFESVNAPFTYAGYQVAQGQFPTSPAECDAYIITGSPKG' A
#
# COMPACT_ATOMS: atom_id res chain seq x y z
N MET A 1 -7.87 -5.46 12.92
CA MET A 1 -6.84 -4.42 12.81
C MET A 1 -6.86 -3.90 11.38
N LYS A 2 -6.92 -2.58 11.19
CA LYS A 2 -6.91 -1.92 9.88
C LYS A 2 -5.48 -1.52 9.52
N LEU A 3 -4.98 -2.07 8.42
CA LEU A 3 -3.64 -1.83 7.89
C LEU A 3 -3.73 -0.89 6.70
N GLY A 4 -3.07 0.26 6.81
CA GLY A 4 -2.91 1.20 5.70
C GLY A 4 -1.71 0.83 4.84
N ILE A 5 -1.84 0.91 3.52
CA ILE A 5 -0.74 0.69 2.57
C ILE A 5 -0.55 1.98 1.77
N LEU A 6 0.57 2.66 2.03
CA LEU A 6 0.95 3.93 1.41
C LEU A 6 1.82 3.66 0.18
N ASN A 7 1.21 3.65 -1.00
CA ASN A 7 1.89 3.42 -2.27
C ASN A 7 2.65 4.67 -2.74
N ALA A 8 3.96 4.64 -2.56
CA ALA A 8 4.89 5.67 -2.99
C ALA A 8 5.31 5.55 -4.47
N ILE A 9 4.77 4.57 -5.20
CA ILE A 9 5.08 4.34 -6.62
C ILE A 9 3.99 4.94 -7.49
N SER A 10 4.33 5.99 -8.24
CA SER A 10 3.50 6.52 -9.32
C SER A 10 3.24 5.44 -10.39
N PRO A 11 1.99 5.24 -10.87
CA PRO A 11 1.69 4.26 -11.91
C PRO A 11 2.52 4.50 -13.17
N GLU A 12 2.67 5.76 -13.56
CA GLU A 12 3.49 6.19 -14.71
C GLU A 12 5.00 5.96 -14.55
N ALA A 13 5.48 5.80 -13.31
CA ALA A 13 6.90 5.64 -13.00
C ALA A 13 7.28 4.18 -12.69
N SER A 14 6.31 3.26 -12.64
CA SER A 14 6.58 1.87 -12.29
C SER A 14 7.13 1.11 -13.51
N VAL A 15 8.34 0.60 -13.38
CA VAL A 15 8.96 -0.33 -14.36
C VAL A 15 8.72 -1.80 -14.02
N VAL A 16 8.08 -2.07 -12.89
CA VAL A 16 7.82 -3.42 -12.38
C VAL A 16 6.41 -3.84 -12.76
N ASN A 17 6.28 -5.00 -13.40
CA ASN A 17 4.99 -5.62 -13.64
C ASN A 17 4.57 -6.44 -12.42
N TRP A 18 3.74 -5.84 -11.56
CA TRP A 18 3.28 -6.46 -10.32
C TRP A 18 2.12 -7.45 -10.51
N GLY A 19 1.52 -7.55 -11.71
CA GLY A 19 0.27 -8.30 -11.90
C GLY A 19 -0.91 -7.73 -11.09
N GLY A 20 -0.86 -6.43 -10.79
CA GLY A 20 -1.76 -5.65 -9.94
C GLY A 20 -1.12 -4.31 -9.55
N THR A 21 -1.67 -3.63 -8.55
CA THR A 21 -1.00 -2.50 -7.90
C THR A 21 -0.01 -2.99 -6.83
N PRO A 22 0.97 -2.17 -6.40
CA PRO A 22 1.79 -2.49 -5.24
C PRO A 22 0.96 -2.79 -3.98
N VAL A 23 -0.17 -2.08 -3.81
CA VAL A 23 -1.13 -2.33 -2.73
C VAL A 23 -1.66 -3.77 -2.79
N ASP A 24 -2.11 -4.22 -3.96
CA ASP A 24 -2.64 -5.58 -4.15
C ASP A 24 -1.59 -6.65 -3.83
N THR A 25 -0.32 -6.37 -4.09
CA THR A 25 0.79 -7.29 -3.80
C THR A 25 0.93 -7.52 -2.29
N TYR A 26 0.88 -6.45 -1.49
CA TYR A 26 0.92 -6.58 -0.04
C TYR A 26 -0.35 -7.23 0.53
N ILE A 27 -1.53 -6.90 -0.01
CA ILE A 27 -2.79 -7.56 0.40
C ILE A 27 -2.69 -9.07 0.18
N ARG A 28 -2.32 -9.51 -1.04
CA ARG A 28 -2.15 -10.92 -1.36
C ARG A 28 -1.12 -11.60 -0.44
N PHE A 29 -0.03 -10.92 -0.11
CA PHE A 29 0.98 -11.44 0.81
C PHE A 29 0.38 -11.72 2.20
N PHE A 30 -0.35 -10.78 2.79
CA PHE A 30 -0.97 -10.98 4.11
C PHE A 30 -2.12 -11.98 4.10
N GLU A 31 -2.92 -11.99 3.03
CA GLU A 31 -3.96 -13.02 2.84
C GLU A 31 -3.36 -14.41 2.70
N SER A 32 -2.19 -14.57 2.06
CA SER A 32 -1.53 -15.87 1.90
C SER A 32 -1.13 -16.53 3.23
N VAL A 33 -0.99 -15.73 4.29
CA VAL A 33 -0.70 -16.20 5.65
C VAL A 33 -1.92 -16.14 6.57
N ASN A 34 -3.12 -15.96 6.00
CA ASN A 34 -4.39 -15.80 6.72
C ASN A 34 -4.36 -14.72 7.81
N ALA A 35 -3.66 -13.60 7.55
CA ALA A 35 -3.62 -12.49 8.50
C ALA A 35 -5.02 -11.84 8.64
N PRO A 36 -5.53 -11.60 9.86
CA PRO A 36 -6.88 -11.08 10.08
C PRO A 36 -6.92 -9.55 9.99
N PHE A 37 -6.42 -8.99 8.88
CA PHE A 37 -6.39 -7.55 8.63
C PHE A 37 -7.54 -7.09 7.73
N THR A 38 -7.96 -5.85 7.92
CA THR A 38 -8.68 -5.08 6.90
C THR A 38 -7.71 -4.07 6.29
N TYR A 39 -7.88 -3.74 5.01
CA TYR A 39 -6.89 -2.95 4.28
C TYR A 39 -7.45 -1.60 3.81
N ALA A 40 -6.59 -0.59 3.78
CA ALA A 40 -6.85 0.67 3.09
C ALA A 40 -5.62 1.04 2.25
N GLY A 41 -5.83 1.26 0.94
CA GLY A 41 -4.77 1.67 0.02
C GLY A 41 -4.78 3.17 -0.19
N TYR A 42 -3.60 3.78 -0.23
CA TYR A 42 -3.43 5.21 -0.48
C TYR A 42 -2.35 5.44 -1.54
N GLN A 43 -2.68 6.19 -2.59
CA GLN A 43 -1.74 6.57 -3.63
C GLN A 43 -0.99 7.86 -3.24
N VAL A 44 -0.04 7.75 -2.31
CA VAL A 44 0.68 8.92 -1.77
C VAL A 44 1.52 9.65 -2.81
N ALA A 45 1.98 8.94 -3.85
CA ALA A 45 2.65 9.55 -5.01
C ALA A 45 1.74 10.53 -5.81
N GLN A 46 0.41 10.39 -5.68
CA GLN A 46 -0.58 11.26 -6.30
C GLN A 46 -1.30 12.15 -5.27
N GLY A 47 -0.74 12.29 -4.06
CA GLY A 47 -1.31 13.13 -3.02
C GLY A 47 -2.51 12.53 -2.28
N GLN A 48 -2.81 11.23 -2.48
CA GLN A 48 -3.85 10.54 -1.72
C GLN A 48 -3.26 10.03 -0.41
N PHE A 49 -3.69 10.60 0.71
CA PHE A 49 -3.25 10.27 2.06
C PHE A 49 -4.43 9.87 2.94
N PRO A 50 -4.20 9.16 4.06
CA PRO A 50 -5.22 9.04 5.11
C PRO A 50 -5.60 10.43 5.64
N THR A 51 -6.87 10.57 6.03
CA THR A 51 -7.41 11.82 6.59
C THR A 51 -6.80 12.17 7.94
N SER A 52 -6.31 11.16 8.66
CA SER A 52 -5.50 11.32 9.87
C SER A 52 -4.59 10.11 10.09
N PRO A 53 -3.47 10.25 10.84
CA PRO A 53 -2.64 9.10 11.20
C PRO A 53 -3.42 8.01 11.95
N ALA A 54 -4.48 8.36 12.68
CA ALA A 54 -5.31 7.40 13.42
C ALA A 54 -6.32 6.63 12.55
N GLU A 55 -6.40 6.88 11.25
CA GLU A 55 -7.34 6.20 10.35
C GLU A 55 -7.05 4.69 10.21
N CYS A 56 -5.80 4.27 10.44
CA CYS A 56 -5.36 2.88 10.47
C CYS A 56 -4.54 2.60 11.73
N ASP A 57 -4.53 1.35 12.17
CA ASP A 57 -3.78 0.89 13.35
C ASP A 57 -2.27 0.82 13.07
N ALA A 58 -1.90 0.60 11.81
CA ALA A 58 -0.53 0.56 11.33
C ALA A 58 -0.47 0.93 9.84
N TYR A 59 0.72 1.32 9.37
CA TYR A 59 0.97 1.63 7.97
C TYR A 59 2.18 0.89 7.43
N ILE A 60 2.06 0.42 6.19
CA ILE A 60 3.18 0.02 5.35
C ILE A 60 3.44 1.14 4.36
N ILE A 61 4.68 1.60 4.30
CA ILE A 61 5.14 2.50 3.24
C ILE A 61 5.85 1.62 2.22
N THR A 62 5.37 1.63 0.97
CA THR A 62 6.03 0.84 -0.08
C THR A 62 7.42 1.40 -0.37
N GLY A 63 8.30 0.56 -0.92
CA GLY A 63 9.54 1.06 -1.51
C GLY A 63 9.29 2.09 -2.60
N SER A 64 10.31 2.90 -2.88
CA SER A 64 10.34 3.89 -3.96
C SER A 64 11.38 3.46 -5.00
N PRO A 65 11.14 3.67 -6.31
CA PRO A 65 12.17 3.50 -7.32
C PRO A 65 13.39 4.40 -7.13
N LYS A 66 13.27 5.44 -6.29
CA LYS A 66 14.30 6.48 -6.09
C LYS A 66 15.20 6.26 -4.86
N GLY A 67 14.99 5.20 -4.08
CA GLY A 67 15.62 5.02 -2.77
C GLY A 67 14.86 5.76 -1.70
#